data_AF-A0A7H4PB57-F1
#
_entry.id   AF-A0A7H4PB57-F1
#
_cell.length_a   1.000
_cell.length_b   1.000
_cell.length_c   1.000
_cell.angle_alpha   90.00
_cell.angle_beta   90.00
_cell.angle_gamma   90.00
#
_symmetry.space_group_name_H-M   'P 1'
#
loop_
_entity.id
_entity.type
_entity.pdbx_description
1 polymer ?
#
loop_
_entity_poly.entity_id
_entity_poly.type
_entity_poly.pdbx_seq_one_letter_code
_entity_poly.pdbx_strand_id
1 'polypeptide(L)'
;MISLEALQSAISNVSVWRQGDVCAPHKPLLLLYVLSQYKAGHPRLFNYGLEIHEQLTRLLKEFGPKRRTDYPNMPFWRLRN
;
A
#
# COMPACT_ATOMS: atom_id res chain seq x y z
N MET A 1 0.23 -6.09 -23.55
CA MET A 1 -0.81 -6.05 -22.49
C MET A 1 -0.40 -7.05 -21.41
N ILE A 2 -0.43 -6.65 -20.14
CA ILE A 2 -0.25 -7.59 -19.02
C ILE A 2 -1.55 -8.39 -18.89
N SER A 3 -1.47 -9.72 -18.75
CA SER A 3 -2.67 -10.56 -18.54
C SER A 3 -3.22 -10.40 -17.13
N LEU A 4 -4.50 -10.70 -16.93
CA LEU A 4 -5.13 -10.72 -15.60
C LEU A 4 -4.37 -11.65 -14.64
N GLU A 5 -3.95 -12.81 -15.12
CA GLU A 5 -3.16 -13.79 -14.37
C GLU A 5 -1.81 -13.22 -13.93
N ALA A 6 -1.12 -12.50 -14.82
CA ALA A 6 0.15 -11.86 -14.49
C ALA A 6 -0.03 -10.75 -13.43
N LEU A 7 -1.13 -10.00 -13.48
CA LEU A 7 -1.46 -9.00 -12.45
C LEU A 7 -1.78 -9.65 -11.11
N GLN A 8 -2.61 -10.70 -11.09
CA GLN A 8 -2.94 -11.44 -9.87
C GLN A 8 -1.71 -12.06 -9.23
N SER A 9 -0.81 -12.64 -10.04
CA SER A 9 0.46 -13.17 -9.58
C SER A 9 1.35 -12.08 -8.98
N ALA A 10 1.49 -10.94 -9.66
CA ALA A 10 2.27 -9.81 -9.15
C ALA A 10 1.75 -9.28 -7.80
N ILE A 11 0.43 -9.15 -7.66
CA ILE A 11 -0.22 -8.71 -6.41
C ILE A 11 -0.03 -9.74 -5.29
N SER A 12 -0.22 -11.03 -5.59
CA SER A 12 -0.10 -12.11 -4.59
C SER A 12 1.33 -12.27 -4.07
N ASN A 13 2.32 -11.93 -4.91
CA ASN A 13 3.74 -11.99 -4.57
C ASN A 13 4.26 -10.73 -3.87
N VAL A 14 3.41 -9.73 -3.58
CA VAL A 14 3.83 -8.53 -2.83
C VAL A 14 4.31 -8.96 -1.44
N SER A 15 5.63 -8.89 -1.24
CA SER A 15 6.26 -9.22 0.03
C SER A 15 5.78 -8.31 1.16
N VAL A 16 5.23 -8.94 2.20
CA VAL A 16 4.83 -8.28 3.44
C VAL A 16 5.87 -8.59 4.50
N TRP A 17 6.46 -7.56 5.10
CA TRP A 17 7.40 -7.76 6.18
C TRP A 17 6.68 -8.33 7.41
N ARG A 18 7.25 -9.38 7.98
CA ARG A 18 6.75 -10.09 9.17
C ARG A 18 7.91 -10.31 10.14
N GLN A 19 7.67 -10.06 11.43
CA GLN A 19 8.58 -10.42 12.53
C GLN A 19 7.74 -10.96 13.69
N GLY A 20 7.81 -12.28 13.92
CA GLY A 20 6.91 -12.95 14.88
C GLY A 20 5.44 -12.70 14.51
N ASP A 21 4.65 -12.25 15.48
CA ASP A 21 3.23 -11.91 15.29
C ASP A 21 3.01 -10.51 14.66
N VAL A 22 4.08 -9.76 14.41
CA VAL A 22 3.99 -8.38 13.90
C VAL A 22 4.14 -8.35 12.39
N CYS A 23 3.12 -7.81 11.73
CA CYS A 23 3.11 -7.56 10.29
C CYS A 23 3.26 -6.05 10.03
N ALA A 24 4.00 -5.67 8.99
CA ALA A 24 3.97 -4.30 8.48
C ALA A 24 3.05 -4.23 7.24
N PRO A 25 1.76 -3.88 7.40
CA PRO A 25 0.77 -3.94 6.31
C PRO A 25 0.90 -2.78 5.30
N HIS A 26 2.08 -2.16 5.22
CA HIS A 26 2.35 -0.94 4.47
C HIS A 26 2.07 -1.08 2.96
N LYS A 27 2.62 -2.13 2.33
CA LYS A 27 2.42 -2.35 0.89
C LYS A 27 0.99 -2.82 0.57
N PRO A 28 0.40 -3.79 1.30
CA PRO A 28 -0.98 -4.21 1.04
C PRO A 28 -1.99 -3.08 1.23
N LEU A 29 -1.87 -2.27 2.28
CA LEU A 29 -2.80 -1.15 2.52
C LEU A 29 -2.71 -0.09 1.43
N LEU A 30 -1.51 0.28 1.01
CA LEU A 30 -1.34 1.21 -0.12
C LEU A 30 -1.95 0.65 -1.41
N LEU A 31 -1.74 -0.64 -1.69
CA LEU A 31 -2.28 -1.28 -2.88
C LEU A 31 -3.82 -1.30 -2.87
N LEU A 32 -4.43 -1.68 -1.75
CA LEU A 32 -5.88 -1.68 -1.59
C LEU A 32 -6.47 -0.29 -1.77
N TYR A 33 -5.86 0.72 -1.16
CA TYR A 33 -6.28 2.11 -1.32
C TYR A 33 -6.19 2.57 -2.78
N VAL A 34 -5.06 2.36 -3.46
CA VAL A 34 -4.90 2.77 -4.86
C VAL A 34 -5.89 2.05 -5.78
N LEU A 35 -6.14 0.76 -5.56
CA LEU A 35 -7.14 -0.01 -6.31
C LEU A 35 -8.56 0.51 -6.08
N SER A 36 -8.92 0.92 -4.85
CA SER A 36 -10.23 1.52 -4.59
C SER A 36 -10.40 2.86 -5.33
N GLN A 37 -9.34 3.67 -5.38
CA GLN A 37 -9.36 4.93 -6.11
C GLN A 37 -9.49 4.71 -7.62
N TYR A 38 -8.78 3.73 -8.20
CA TYR A 38 -8.95 3.39 -9.61
C TYR A 38 -10.36 2.89 -9.92
N LYS A 39 -10.95 2.08 -9.03
CA LYS A 39 -12.35 1.66 -9.15
C LYS A 39 -13.30 2.86 -9.16
N ALA A 40 -12.97 3.94 -8.45
CA ALA A 40 -13.72 5.19 -8.44
C ALA A 40 -13.43 6.12 -9.64
N GLY A 41 -12.62 5.69 -10.61
CA GLY A 41 -12.29 6.47 -11.81
C GLY A 41 -11.12 7.44 -11.65
N HIS A 42 -10.32 7.29 -10.59
CA HIS A 42 -9.13 8.11 -10.38
C HIS A 42 -8.10 7.89 -11.51
N PRO A 43 -7.41 8.94 -11.98
CA PRO A 43 -6.34 8.81 -12.97
C PRO A 43 -5.15 8.00 -12.44
N ARG A 44 -4.30 7.53 -13.35
CA ARG A 44 -3.17 6.63 -13.00
C ARG A 44 -2.19 7.20 -11.98
N LEU A 45 -1.95 8.51 -11.97
CA LEU A 45 -0.94 9.13 -11.12
C LEU A 45 -1.61 9.80 -9.92
N PHE A 46 -0.96 9.66 -8.76
CA PHE A 46 -1.36 10.30 -7.52
C PHE A 46 -0.31 11.33 -7.11
N ASN A 47 -0.76 12.45 -6.57
CA ASN A 47 0.05 13.34 -5.77
C ASN A 47 0.23 12.73 -4.38
N TYR A 48 1.47 12.37 -4.04
CA TYR A 48 1.77 11.75 -2.75
C TYR A 48 1.36 12.62 -1.55
N GLY A 49 1.65 13.93 -1.59
CA GLY A 49 1.41 14.82 -0.45
C GLY A 49 -0.07 15.10 -0.20
N LEU A 50 -0.84 15.30 -1.27
CA LEU A 50 -2.24 15.68 -1.18
C LEU A 50 -3.18 14.47 -1.07
N GLU A 51 -2.86 13.34 -1.71
CA GLU A 51 -3.82 12.26 -1.93
C GLU A 51 -3.44 10.96 -1.21
N ILE A 52 -2.17 10.76 -0.87
CA ILE A 52 -1.71 9.50 -0.28
C ILE A 52 -1.31 9.66 1.18
N HIS A 53 -0.53 10.69 1.51
CA HIS A 53 0.19 10.77 2.78
C HIS A 53 -0.73 10.64 4.01
N GLU A 54 -1.78 11.46 4.06
CA GLU A 54 -2.70 11.46 5.18
C GLU A 54 -3.55 10.19 5.23
N GLN A 55 -4.12 9.77 4.10
CA GLN A 55 -4.97 8.59 4.03
C GLN A 55 -4.22 7.31 4.42
N LEU A 56 -3.01 7.14 3.90
CA LEU A 56 -2.17 5.99 4.23
C LEU A 56 -1.73 6.02 5.69
N THR A 57 -1.47 7.20 6.27
CA THR A 57 -1.16 7.33 7.69
C THR A 57 -2.34 6.90 8.56
N ARG A 58 -3.57 7.29 8.20
CA ARG A 58 -4.79 6.87 8.92
C ARG A 58 -4.98 5.35 8.84
N LEU A 59 -4.85 4.76 7.65
CA LEU A 59 -4.96 3.31 7.44
C LEU A 59 -3.89 2.53 8.23
N LEU A 60 -2.66 3.04 8.29
CA LEU A 60 -1.59 2.43 9.08
C LEU A 60 -1.88 2.46 10.58
N LYS A 61 -2.49 3.54 11.09
CA LYS A 61 -2.90 3.63 12.49
C LYS A 61 -4.06 2.69 12.83
N GLU A 62 -4.99 2.52 11.91
CA GLU A 62 -6.20 1.71 12.11
C GLU A 62 -5.93 0.21 11.97
N PHE A 63 -5.13 -0.19 10.97
CA PHE A 63 -4.92 -1.59 10.59
C PHE A 63 -3.49 -2.08 10.84
N GLY A 64 -2.58 -1.21 11.26
CA GLY A 64 -1.21 -1.56 11.60
C GLY A 64 -1.00 -1.87 13.07
N PRO A 65 0.11 -2.54 13.43
CA PRO A 65 0.50 -2.71 14.82
C PRO A 65 0.74 -1.35 15.46
N LYS A 66 0.40 -1.21 16.76
CA LYS A 66 0.67 0.03 17.50
C LYS A 66 2.17 0.35 17.46
N ARG A 67 2.51 1.50 16.87
CA ARG A 67 3.89 2.00 16.77
C ARG A 67 3.97 3.41 17.33
N ARG A 68 5.16 3.78 17.79
CA ARG A 68 5.46 5.14 18.27
C ARG A 68 5.50 6.16 17.13
N THR A 69 5.78 5.71 15.90
CA THR A 69 5.88 6.55 14.70
C THR A 69 5.48 5.76 13.47
N ASP A 70 4.62 6.33 12.63
CA ASP A 70 4.23 5.78 11.34
C ASP A 70 5.10 6.37 10.23
N TYR A 71 5.55 5.53 9.30
CA TYR A 71 6.36 5.92 8.15
C TYR A 71 5.59 5.69 6.85
N PRO A 72 4.67 6.59 6.47
CA PRO A 72 3.83 6.46 5.27
C PRO A 72 4.61 6.62 3.95
N ASN A 73 5.87 7.07 4.00
CA ASN A 73 6.77 7.20 2.85
C ASN A 73 7.49 5.90 2.48
N MET A 74 7.75 5.02 3.46
CA MET A 74 8.43 3.72 3.27
C MET A 74 7.80 2.76 2.24
N PRO A 75 6.46 2.66 2.10
CA PRO A 75 5.83 1.78 1.12
C PRO A 75 6.26 2.13 -0.31
N PHE A 76 6.34 3.42 -0.66
CA PHE A 76 6.70 3.88 -2.01
C PHE A 76 8.12 3.48 -2.42
N TRP A 77 9.09 3.64 -1.51
CA TRP A 77 10.47 3.21 -1.75
C TRP A 77 10.60 1.71 -1.92
N ARG A 78 9.77 0.93 -1.20
CA ARG A 78 9.84 -0.54 -1.20
C ARG A 78 8.94 -1.21 -2.24
N LEU A 79 8.02 -0.49 -2.88
CA LEU A 79 7.14 -1.02 -3.94
C LEU A 79 7.82 -1.02 -5.33
N ARG A 80 8.98 -0.36 -5.44
CA ARG A 80 9.79 -0.35 -6.67
C ARG A 80 10.46 -1.71 -6.96
N ASN A 81 10.60 -2.55 -5.93
CA ASN A 81 11.28 -3.84 -5.95
C ASN A 81 10.29 -4.98 -5.78
#